data_AF-Q9EXF1-F1
#
_entry.id   AF-Q9EXF1-F1
#
_cell.length_a   1.000
_cell.length_b   1.000
_cell.length_c   1.000
_cell.angle_alpha   90.00
_cell.angle_beta   90.00
_cell.angle_gamma   90.00
#
_symmetry.space_group_name_H-M   'P 1'
#
loop_
_entity.id
_entity.type
_entity.pdbx_description
1 polymer ?
#
loop_
_entity_poly.entity_id
_entity_poly.type
_entity_poly.pdbx_seq_one_letter_code
_entity_poly.pdbx_strand_id
1 'polypeptide(L)'
;HLALIFFKVTKTLDIDIWNYWHFIAAGATGYIVTGGNWWFAILCAIIYEVAVLWMADRTQPMVEEFYGLKGISLPTGSTAAFGFIGIPVGWLIAKIPGIKNIHVDPETIQKRFGIFGEPMMMGLILGIAIGILAGYDVGAVAQLGMSMGAVMFLMPRMVKILMEGLIPISESAREFMKSRFKGRELYIGLDAALSIGHPANISTGLILVPITLFLAVIIPGNKVLPFGDLATIPFYVSFVVASRKGNILHSVLAGTVVIALALLMATDFGLVHTEMMKGVYEFPKGATQVSTLDMGGNFFNWVILKFSQA
;
A
#
# COMPACT_ATOMS: atom_id res chain seq x y z
N HIS A 1 16.07 -13.29 4.34
CA HIS A 1 16.04 -12.41 5.54
C HIS A 1 17.30 -12.32 6.41
N LEU A 2 17.55 -13.20 7.40
CA LEU A 2 18.60 -12.99 8.43
C LEU A 2 20.03 -12.77 7.89
N ALA A 3 20.36 -13.43 6.78
CA ALA A 3 21.63 -13.22 6.08
C ALA A 3 21.79 -11.77 5.60
N LEU A 4 20.71 -11.14 5.09
CA LEU A 4 20.73 -9.74 4.63
C LEU A 4 21.04 -8.78 5.79
N ILE A 5 20.49 -9.04 6.98
CA ILE A 5 20.79 -8.27 8.20
C ILE A 5 22.26 -8.49 8.61
N PHE A 6 22.73 -9.74 8.58
CA PHE A 6 24.10 -10.09 8.93
C PHE A 6 25.11 -9.35 8.03
N PHE A 7 24.88 -9.41 6.72
CA PHE A 7 25.69 -8.76 5.67
C PHE A 7 25.44 -7.25 5.53
N LYS A 8 24.59 -6.65 6.38
CA LYS A 8 24.28 -5.20 6.38
C LYS A 8 23.61 -4.69 5.10
N VAL A 9 22.86 -5.55 4.40
CA VAL A 9 22.05 -5.15 3.24
C VAL A 9 20.78 -4.41 3.69
N THR A 10 20.26 -4.76 4.87
CA THR A 10 19.05 -4.14 5.47
C THR A 10 19.24 -3.89 6.96
N LYS A 11 18.55 -2.88 7.49
CA LYS A 11 18.36 -2.58 8.92
C LYS A 11 17.01 -3.07 9.43
N THR A 12 16.07 -3.38 8.55
CA THR A 12 14.73 -3.87 8.90
C THR A 12 14.76 -5.36 9.18
N LEU A 13 14.36 -5.74 10.40
CA LEU A 13 13.98 -7.10 10.76
C LEU A 13 12.46 -7.22 10.61
N ASP A 14 12.02 -7.81 9.50
CA ASP A 14 10.60 -8.06 9.25
C ASP A 14 10.13 -9.24 10.12
N ILE A 15 9.21 -8.96 11.03
CA ILE A 15 8.62 -9.98 11.93
C ILE A 15 7.17 -10.27 11.58
N ASP A 16 6.62 -9.59 10.58
CA ASP A 16 5.25 -9.78 10.16
C ASP A 16 5.17 -10.84 9.07
N ILE A 17 4.65 -12.00 9.46
CA ILE A 17 4.54 -13.16 8.57
C ILE A 17 3.57 -12.93 7.41
N TRP A 18 2.66 -11.96 7.52
CA TRP A 18 1.73 -11.65 6.44
C TRP A 18 2.50 -11.12 5.23
N ASN A 19 3.50 -10.27 5.41
CA ASN A 19 4.27 -9.69 4.29
C ASN A 19 4.97 -10.74 3.41
N TYR A 20 5.21 -11.95 3.92
CA TYR A 20 5.97 -12.98 3.22
C TYR A 20 5.24 -13.56 2.00
N TRP A 21 3.91 -13.46 1.93
CA TRP A 21 3.19 -13.92 0.75
C TRP A 21 3.60 -13.16 -0.51
N HIS A 22 4.01 -11.88 -0.41
CA HIS A 22 4.54 -11.12 -1.54
C HIS A 22 5.84 -11.73 -2.08
N PHE A 23 6.71 -12.22 -1.20
CA PHE A 23 7.98 -12.85 -1.58
C PHE A 23 7.73 -14.21 -2.24
N ILE A 24 6.76 -14.95 -1.69
CA ILE A 24 6.30 -16.22 -2.25
C ILE A 24 5.69 -15.98 -3.65
N ALA A 25 4.89 -14.94 -3.83
CA ALA A 25 4.29 -14.58 -5.11
C ALA A 25 5.36 -14.30 -6.18
N ALA A 26 6.41 -13.54 -5.84
CA ALA A 26 7.54 -13.30 -6.75
C ALA A 26 8.28 -14.60 -7.11
N GLY A 27 8.49 -15.49 -6.13
CA GLY A 27 9.09 -16.80 -6.39
C GLY A 27 8.23 -17.68 -7.29
N ALA A 28 6.91 -17.71 -7.04
CA ALA A 28 5.95 -18.44 -7.86
C ALA A 28 5.91 -17.90 -9.30
N THR A 29 6.05 -16.58 -9.50
CA THR A 29 6.18 -15.97 -10.84
C THR A 29 7.37 -16.56 -11.57
N GLY A 30 8.54 -16.53 -10.93
CA GLY A 30 9.77 -17.08 -11.51
C GLY A 30 9.64 -18.57 -11.82
N TYR A 31 9.03 -19.34 -10.92
CA TYR A 31 8.80 -20.78 -11.11
C TYR A 31 7.94 -21.08 -12.33
N ILE A 32 6.79 -20.42 -12.45
CA ILE A 32 5.82 -20.66 -13.52
C ILE A 32 6.39 -20.25 -14.88
N VAL A 33 6.98 -19.05 -14.96
CA VAL A 33 7.47 -18.51 -16.23
C VAL A 33 8.64 -19.34 -16.78
N THR A 34 9.49 -19.88 -15.92
CA THR A 34 10.64 -20.71 -16.32
C THR A 34 10.32 -22.19 -16.50
N GLY A 35 9.04 -22.60 -16.41
CA GLY A 35 8.65 -24.00 -16.57
C GLY A 35 9.09 -24.91 -15.42
N GLY A 36 9.25 -24.36 -14.21
CA GLY A 36 9.50 -25.12 -12.98
C GLY A 36 10.92 -25.05 -12.42
N ASN A 37 11.70 -24.01 -12.74
CA ASN A 37 13.05 -23.86 -12.19
C ASN A 37 13.02 -23.31 -10.75
N TRP A 38 13.19 -24.21 -9.78
CA TRP A 38 13.23 -23.89 -8.34
C TRP A 38 14.34 -22.91 -7.94
N TRP A 39 15.53 -23.01 -8.55
CA TRP A 39 16.63 -22.11 -8.22
C TRP A 39 16.34 -20.68 -8.68
N PHE A 40 15.73 -20.55 -9.85
CA PHE A 40 15.29 -19.26 -10.37
C PHE A 40 14.14 -18.67 -9.55
N ALA A 41 13.21 -19.49 -9.09
CA ALA A 41 12.14 -19.08 -8.18
C ALA A 41 12.69 -18.50 -6.86
N ILE A 42 13.67 -19.18 -6.24
CA ILE A 42 14.33 -18.69 -5.02
C ILE A 42 15.03 -17.35 -5.29
N LEU A 43 15.72 -17.22 -6.43
CA LEU A 43 16.36 -15.97 -6.82
C LEU A 43 15.34 -14.82 -6.94
N CYS A 44 14.19 -15.07 -7.59
CA CYS A 44 13.13 -14.07 -7.72
C CYS A 44 12.57 -13.61 -6.37
N ALA A 45 12.33 -14.55 -5.45
CA ALA A 45 11.88 -14.25 -4.10
C ALA A 45 12.90 -13.40 -3.33
N ILE A 46 14.20 -13.71 -3.45
CA ILE A 46 15.29 -12.94 -2.81
C ILE A 46 15.38 -11.52 -3.40
N ILE A 47 15.31 -11.38 -4.73
CA ILE A 47 15.36 -10.06 -5.38
C ILE A 47 14.20 -9.18 -4.90
N TYR A 48 12.99 -9.75 -4.84
CA TYR A 48 11.82 -9.03 -4.35
C TYR A 48 11.96 -8.67 -2.87
N GLU A 49 12.39 -9.61 -2.01
CA GLU A 49 12.65 -9.35 -0.58
C GLU A 49 13.63 -8.19 -0.41
N VAL A 50 14.75 -8.20 -1.15
CA VAL A 50 15.75 -7.13 -1.09
C VAL A 50 15.16 -5.77 -1.51
N ALA A 51 14.35 -5.73 -2.58
CA ALA A 51 13.72 -4.49 -3.04
C ALA A 51 12.75 -3.91 -2.00
N VAL A 52 11.94 -4.76 -1.36
CA VAL A 52 11.00 -4.35 -0.30
C VAL A 52 11.73 -3.85 0.93
N LEU A 53 12.74 -4.58 1.40
CA LEU A 53 13.50 -4.18 2.59
C LEU A 53 14.31 -2.91 2.35
N TRP A 54 14.86 -2.74 1.14
CA TRP A 54 15.51 -1.49 0.75
C TRP A 54 14.55 -0.30 0.81
N MET A 55 13.32 -0.47 0.31
CA MET A 55 12.28 0.56 0.42
C MET A 55 11.90 0.82 1.87
N ALA A 56 11.70 -0.21 2.68
CA ALA A 56 11.34 -0.10 4.09
C ALA A 56 12.39 0.69 4.87
N ASP A 57 13.67 0.38 4.70
CA ASP A 57 14.78 1.10 5.32
C ASP A 57 14.84 2.56 4.88
N ARG A 58 14.66 2.83 3.58
CA ARG A 58 14.81 4.18 3.01
C ARG A 58 13.66 5.10 3.39
N THR A 59 12.48 4.53 3.60
CA THR A 59 11.25 5.24 3.97
C THR A 59 11.04 5.30 5.48
N GLN A 60 11.79 4.54 6.29
CA GLN A 60 11.64 4.51 7.73
C GLN A 60 11.63 5.90 8.41
N PRO A 61 12.55 6.84 8.11
CA PRO A 61 12.53 8.16 8.76
C PRO A 61 11.25 8.95 8.46
N MET A 62 10.74 8.81 7.23
CA MET A 62 9.50 9.46 6.80
C MET A 62 8.28 8.83 7.48
N VAL A 63 8.27 7.51 7.62
CA VAL A 63 7.22 6.77 8.35
C VAL A 63 7.22 7.18 9.83
N GLU A 64 8.39 7.30 10.45
CA GLU A 64 8.52 7.72 11.84
C GLU A 64 8.04 9.17 12.05
N GLU A 65 8.46 10.11 11.20
CA GLU A 65 8.05 11.53 11.29
C GLU A 65 6.53 11.70 11.11
N PHE A 66 5.94 11.03 10.11
CA PHE A 66 4.55 11.27 9.73
C PHE A 66 3.54 10.40 10.48
N TYR A 67 3.81 9.10 10.61
CA TYR A 67 2.89 8.17 11.27
C TYR A 67 3.20 7.98 12.76
N GLY A 68 4.32 8.52 13.27
CA GLY A 68 4.72 8.37 14.66
C GLY A 68 5.21 6.97 15.03
N LEU A 69 5.58 6.15 14.03
CA LEU A 69 5.96 4.75 14.23
C LEU A 69 7.46 4.64 14.58
N LYS A 70 7.82 4.99 15.82
CA LYS A 70 9.22 5.06 16.26
C LYS A 70 9.94 3.72 16.18
N GLY A 71 11.02 3.67 15.40
CA GLY A 71 11.82 2.46 15.16
C GLY A 71 11.10 1.34 14.42
N ILE A 72 9.93 1.64 13.85
CA ILE A 72 9.18 0.70 13.02
C ILE A 72 9.35 1.11 11.56
N SER A 73 9.59 0.13 10.70
CA SER A 73 9.54 0.26 9.25
C SER A 73 8.38 -0.57 8.70
N LEU A 74 7.96 -0.29 7.46
CA LEU A 74 6.82 -0.97 6.83
C LEU A 74 7.28 -1.79 5.61
N PRO A 75 7.78 -3.03 5.79
CA PRO A 75 8.20 -3.92 4.70
C PRO A 75 7.03 -4.61 4.00
N THR A 76 5.88 -3.96 3.89
CA THR A 76 4.74 -4.49 3.13
C THR A 76 4.98 -4.32 1.64
N GLY A 77 4.99 -5.44 0.91
CA GLY A 77 5.34 -5.49 -0.51
C GLY A 77 4.48 -4.58 -1.39
N SER A 78 3.20 -4.44 -1.05
CA SER A 78 2.27 -3.54 -1.72
C SER A 78 2.64 -2.07 -1.52
N THR A 79 2.75 -1.63 -0.27
CA THR A 79 3.16 -0.27 0.09
C THR A 79 4.54 0.09 -0.47
N ALA A 80 5.50 -0.83 -0.40
CA ALA A 80 6.85 -0.64 -0.91
C ALA A 80 6.87 -0.48 -2.44
N ALA A 81 6.21 -1.36 -3.18
CA ALA A 81 6.20 -1.33 -4.64
C ALA A 81 5.44 -0.12 -5.20
N PHE A 82 4.27 0.19 -4.64
CA PHE A 82 3.49 1.35 -5.05
C PHE A 82 4.18 2.65 -4.64
N GLY A 83 4.81 2.68 -3.45
CA GLY A 83 5.62 3.80 -2.99
C GLY A 83 6.85 4.05 -3.86
N PHE A 84 7.48 3.01 -4.41
CA PHE A 84 8.66 3.13 -5.27
C PHE A 84 8.40 4.04 -6.49
N ILE A 85 7.24 3.89 -7.13
CA ILE A 85 6.81 4.78 -8.22
C ILE A 85 6.15 6.05 -7.65
N GLY A 86 5.27 5.90 -6.66
CA GLY A 86 4.40 6.95 -6.18
C GLY A 86 5.11 8.10 -5.48
N ILE A 87 6.22 7.85 -4.77
CA ILE A 87 7.00 8.92 -4.12
C ILE A 87 7.61 9.86 -5.18
N PRO A 88 8.36 9.38 -6.20
CA PRO A 88 8.81 10.21 -7.31
C PRO A 88 7.67 10.98 -8.01
N VAL A 89 6.56 10.30 -8.30
CA VAL A 89 5.40 10.93 -8.96
C VAL A 89 4.82 12.05 -8.08
N GLY A 90 4.65 11.80 -6.79
CA GLY A 90 4.20 12.82 -5.83
C GLY A 90 5.16 14.01 -5.75
N TRP A 91 6.47 13.79 -5.93
CA TRP A 91 7.44 14.88 -6.02
C TRP A 91 7.32 15.69 -7.31
N LEU A 92 7.04 15.05 -8.44
CA LEU A 92 6.75 15.75 -9.69
C LEU A 92 5.47 16.58 -9.59
N ILE A 93 4.41 16.03 -9.00
CA ILE A 93 3.14 16.73 -8.79
C ILE A 93 3.32 17.97 -7.90
N ALA A 94 4.13 17.85 -6.84
CA ALA A 94 4.43 18.96 -5.96
C ALA A 94 5.19 20.12 -6.64
N LYS A 95 5.69 19.94 -7.88
CA LYS A 95 6.32 21.00 -8.67
C LYS A 95 5.39 21.68 -9.67
N ILE A 96 4.19 21.13 -9.91
CA ILE A 96 3.26 21.66 -10.90
C ILE A 96 2.78 23.07 -10.47
N PRO A 97 2.97 24.11 -11.31
CA PRO A 97 2.44 25.45 -11.05
C PRO A 97 0.92 25.41 -10.80
N GLY A 98 0.44 26.16 -9.81
CA GLY A 98 -0.96 26.15 -9.40
C GLY A 98 -1.30 25.12 -8.31
N ILE A 99 -0.82 23.88 -8.43
CA ILE A 99 -1.11 22.80 -7.46
C ILE A 99 -0.05 22.75 -6.33
N LYS A 100 1.19 23.15 -6.61
CA LYS A 100 2.32 23.08 -5.66
C LYS A 100 2.04 23.74 -4.30
N ASN A 101 1.29 24.84 -4.28
CA ASN A 101 1.00 25.63 -3.09
C ASN A 101 -0.28 25.19 -2.38
N ILE A 102 -1.02 24.25 -2.96
CA ILE A 102 -2.27 23.75 -2.39
C ILE A 102 -1.91 22.63 -1.42
N HIS A 103 -2.13 22.90 -0.13
CA HIS A 103 -1.98 21.92 0.93
C HIS A 103 -3.36 21.59 1.51
N VAL A 104 -3.79 20.34 1.31
CA VAL A 104 -5.08 19.84 1.80
C VAL A 104 -4.80 18.63 2.65
N ASP A 105 -4.85 18.80 3.96
CA ASP A 105 -4.75 17.74 4.94
C ASP A 105 -5.95 17.83 5.91
N PRO A 106 -6.19 16.80 6.74
CA PRO A 106 -7.27 16.82 7.73
C PRO A 106 -7.29 18.08 8.60
N GLU A 107 -6.12 18.57 9.03
CA GLU A 107 -6.01 19.74 9.91
C GLU A 107 -6.42 21.04 9.21
N THR A 108 -6.01 21.23 7.96
CA THR A 108 -6.36 22.40 7.14
C THR A 108 -7.84 22.39 6.80
N ILE A 109 -8.42 21.22 6.51
CA ILE A 109 -9.86 21.06 6.30
C ILE A 109 -10.61 21.41 7.59
N GLN A 110 -10.20 20.87 8.74
CA GLN A 110 -10.81 21.16 10.04
C GLN A 110 -10.73 22.66 10.39
N LYS A 111 -9.57 23.30 10.19
CA LYS A 111 -9.40 24.75 10.42
C LYS A 111 -10.35 25.59 9.57
N ARG A 112 -10.69 25.14 8.35
CA ARG A 112 -11.52 25.89 7.41
C ARG A 112 -13.01 25.60 7.54
N PHE A 113 -13.38 24.35 7.80
CA PHE A 113 -14.76 23.86 7.79
C PHE A 113 -15.30 23.49 9.19
N GLY A 114 -14.50 23.65 10.25
CA GLY A 114 -14.89 23.37 11.63
C GLY A 114 -15.26 21.90 11.81
N ILE A 115 -16.43 21.64 12.40
CA ILE A 115 -16.96 20.30 12.68
C ILE A 115 -17.04 19.45 11.39
N PHE A 116 -17.39 20.04 10.25
CA PHE A 116 -17.46 19.33 8.97
C PHE A 116 -16.09 18.87 8.45
N GLY A 117 -15.00 19.42 8.97
CA GLY A 117 -13.63 19.01 8.63
C GLY A 117 -13.03 18.00 9.60
N GLU A 118 -13.77 17.56 10.62
CA GLU A 118 -13.30 16.49 11.50
C GLU A 118 -13.21 15.15 10.73
N PRO A 119 -12.24 14.27 11.06
CA PRO A 119 -12.08 12.96 10.41
C PRO A 119 -13.38 12.15 10.29
N MET A 120 -14.20 12.11 11.35
CA MET A 120 -15.48 11.41 11.34
C MET A 120 -16.45 12.00 10.30
N MET A 121 -16.55 13.34 10.24
CA MET A 121 -17.41 14.03 9.28
C MET A 121 -16.89 13.90 7.85
N MET A 122 -15.57 13.92 7.66
CA MET A 122 -14.98 13.62 6.35
C MET A 122 -15.33 12.21 5.88
N GLY A 123 -15.26 11.22 6.77
CA GLY A 123 -15.67 9.84 6.47
C GLY A 123 -17.14 9.75 6.08
N LEU A 124 -18.01 10.43 6.82
CA LEU A 124 -19.44 10.52 6.52
C LEU A 124 -19.69 11.14 5.13
N ILE A 125 -19.10 12.30 4.85
CA ILE A 125 -19.28 13.02 3.59
C ILE A 125 -18.75 12.21 2.41
N LEU A 126 -17.55 11.64 2.53
CA LEU A 126 -16.96 10.81 1.49
C LEU A 126 -17.78 9.54 1.25
N GLY A 127 -18.25 8.88 2.32
CA GLY A 127 -19.10 7.69 2.20
C GLY A 127 -20.44 7.97 1.52
N ILE A 128 -21.09 9.09 1.86
CA ILE A 128 -22.33 9.53 1.18
C ILE A 128 -22.06 9.82 -0.30
N ALA A 129 -20.99 10.57 -0.60
CA ALA A 129 -20.64 10.92 -1.97
C ALA A 129 -20.37 9.66 -2.83
N ILE A 130 -19.62 8.69 -2.29
CA ILE A 130 -19.35 7.42 -2.94
C ILE A 130 -20.64 6.62 -3.15
N GLY A 131 -21.51 6.54 -2.14
CA GLY A 131 -22.79 5.81 -2.25
C GLY A 131 -23.70 6.38 -3.34
N ILE A 132 -23.77 7.71 -3.44
CA ILE A 132 -24.53 8.38 -4.50
C ILE A 132 -23.93 8.07 -5.88
N LEU A 133 -22.61 8.18 -6.02
CA LEU A 133 -21.92 7.86 -7.27
C LEU A 133 -22.07 6.39 -7.68
N ALA A 134 -22.20 5.49 -6.72
CA ALA A 134 -22.46 4.07 -6.95
C ALA A 134 -23.93 3.76 -7.29
N GLY A 135 -24.83 4.74 -7.24
CA GLY A 135 -26.25 4.57 -7.53
C GLY A 135 -27.01 3.78 -6.45
N TYR A 136 -26.53 3.82 -5.21
CA TYR A 136 -27.20 3.17 -4.07
C TYR A 136 -28.48 3.91 -3.67
N ASP A 137 -29.42 3.20 -3.05
CA ASP A 137 -30.62 3.81 -2.49
C ASP A 137 -30.29 4.65 -1.24
N VAL A 138 -31.22 5.52 -0.84
CA VAL A 138 -31.01 6.48 0.26
C VAL A 138 -30.60 5.78 1.57
N GLY A 139 -31.15 4.59 1.86
CA GLY A 139 -30.80 3.82 3.06
C GLY A 139 -29.36 3.31 2.99
N ALA A 140 -28.98 2.69 1.87
CA ALA A 140 -27.63 2.19 1.65
C ALA A 140 -26.58 3.32 1.60
N VAL A 141 -26.91 4.48 1.01
CA VAL A 141 -26.05 5.68 1.02
C VAL A 141 -25.81 6.17 2.44
N ALA A 142 -26.87 6.30 3.25
CA ALA A 142 -26.75 6.73 4.64
C ALA A 142 -25.94 5.72 5.47
N GLN A 143 -26.16 4.41 5.26
CA GLN A 143 -25.41 3.36 5.93
C GLN A 143 -23.92 3.42 5.58
N LEU A 144 -23.57 3.57 4.29
CA LEU A 144 -22.18 3.69 3.86
C LEU A 144 -21.51 4.92 4.48
N GLY A 145 -22.19 6.08 4.47
CA GLY A 145 -21.73 7.29 5.15
C GLY A 145 -21.43 7.03 6.63
N MET A 146 -22.38 6.47 7.37
CA MET A 146 -22.23 6.18 8.79
C MET A 146 -21.09 5.20 9.06
N SER A 147 -20.97 4.13 8.26
CA SER A 147 -19.87 3.17 8.36
C SER A 147 -18.51 3.84 8.13
N MET A 148 -18.38 4.69 7.11
CA MET A 148 -17.12 5.39 6.83
C MET A 148 -16.77 6.41 7.92
N GLY A 149 -17.76 7.14 8.45
CA GLY A 149 -17.55 8.01 9.61
C GLY A 149 -17.10 7.23 10.85
N ALA A 150 -17.70 6.06 11.11
CA ALA A 150 -17.30 5.18 12.21
C ALA A 150 -15.86 4.66 12.03
N VAL A 151 -15.48 4.25 10.82
CA VAL A 151 -14.11 3.83 10.50
C VAL A 151 -13.12 4.96 10.77
N MET A 152 -13.39 6.19 10.31
CA MET A 152 -12.51 7.33 10.56
C MET A 152 -12.47 7.78 12.03
N PHE A 153 -13.44 7.37 12.84
CA PHE A 153 -13.42 7.55 14.29
C PHE A 153 -12.64 6.45 15.02
N LEU A 154 -12.85 5.18 14.65
CA LEU A 154 -12.31 4.02 15.37
C LEU A 154 -10.87 3.67 14.95
N MET A 155 -10.55 3.69 13.66
CA MET A 155 -9.25 3.26 13.14
C MET A 155 -8.06 4.01 13.76
N PRO A 156 -8.07 5.36 13.86
CA PRO A 156 -6.94 6.07 14.47
C PRO A 156 -6.70 5.65 15.93
N ARG A 157 -7.78 5.32 16.67
CA ARG A 157 -7.71 4.91 18.08
C ARG A 157 -7.17 3.48 18.21
N MET A 158 -7.62 2.57 17.35
CA MET A 158 -7.14 1.18 17.33
C MET A 158 -5.63 1.13 17.04
N VAL A 159 -5.16 1.90 16.05
CA VAL A 159 -3.72 1.98 15.73
C VAL A 159 -2.93 2.58 16.89
N LYS A 160 -3.46 3.61 17.57
CA LYS A 160 -2.78 4.19 18.74
C LYS A 160 -2.57 3.16 19.86
N ILE A 161 -3.59 2.36 20.17
CA ILE A 161 -3.49 1.30 21.19
C ILE A 161 -2.46 0.25 20.78
N LEU A 162 -2.47 -0.18 19.51
CA LEU A 162 -1.45 -1.09 18.98
C LEU A 162 -0.05 -0.50 19.13
N MET A 163 0.13 0.77 18.79
CA MET A 163 1.40 1.46 18.91
C MET A 163 1.91 1.55 20.34
N GLU A 164 1.04 1.89 21.29
CA GLU A 164 1.38 1.88 22.72
C GLU A 164 1.86 0.50 23.19
N GLY A 165 1.24 -0.58 22.69
CA GLY A 165 1.69 -1.96 22.97
C GLY A 165 2.98 -2.37 22.27
N LEU A 166 3.29 -1.80 21.11
CA LEU A 166 4.48 -2.12 20.32
C LEU A 166 5.74 -1.34 20.77
N ILE A 167 5.59 -0.16 21.35
CA ILE A 167 6.72 0.66 21.81
C ILE A 167 7.66 -0.13 22.75
N PRO A 168 7.18 -0.81 23.81
CA PRO A 168 8.04 -1.58 24.71
C PRO A 168 8.80 -2.70 23.99
N ILE A 169 8.16 -3.35 23.01
CA ILE A 169 8.77 -4.41 22.19
C ILE A 169 9.86 -3.83 21.30
N SER A 170 9.59 -2.68 20.65
CA SER A 170 10.55 -1.94 19.83
C SER A 170 11.77 -1.48 20.63
N GLU A 171 11.57 -0.99 21.85
CA GLU A 171 12.66 -0.60 22.74
C GLU A 171 13.47 -1.81 23.21
N SER A 172 12.82 -2.87 23.66
CA SER A 172 13.48 -4.10 24.12
C SER A 172 14.27 -4.79 23.00
N ALA A 173 13.68 -4.90 21.81
CA ALA A 173 14.37 -5.46 20.64
C ALA A 173 15.59 -4.60 20.26
N ARG A 174 15.47 -3.27 20.33
CA ARG A 174 16.58 -2.35 20.07
C ARG A 174 17.71 -2.51 21.09
N GLU A 175 17.39 -2.69 22.37
CA GLU A 175 18.38 -2.96 23.42
C GLU A 175 19.06 -4.33 23.24
N PHE A 176 18.28 -5.38 23.00
CA PHE A 176 18.79 -6.71 22.71
C PHE A 176 19.74 -6.69 21.51
N MET A 177 19.34 -6.04 20.43
CA MET A 177 20.16 -5.94 19.23
C MET A 177 21.39 -5.05 19.43
N LYS A 178 21.31 -3.96 20.21
CA LYS A 178 22.48 -3.15 20.57
C LYS A 178 23.54 -3.98 21.29
N SER A 179 23.13 -4.84 22.23
CA SER A 179 24.04 -5.72 22.97
C SER A 179 24.66 -6.82 22.09
N ARG A 180 23.89 -7.39 21.15
CA ARG A 180 24.36 -8.50 20.30
C ARG A 180 25.11 -8.07 19.04
N PHE A 181 24.71 -6.94 18.44
CA PHE A 181 25.20 -6.44 17.14
C PHE A 181 26.01 -5.14 17.23
N LYS A 182 26.74 -4.93 18.34
CA LYS A 182 27.74 -3.84 18.52
C LYS A 182 27.27 -2.47 17.99
N GLY A 183 26.18 -1.94 18.55
CA GLY A 183 25.74 -0.56 18.28
C GLY A 183 25.08 -0.32 16.91
N ARG A 184 24.57 -1.36 16.24
CA ARG A 184 23.76 -1.18 15.03
C ARG A 184 22.34 -0.70 15.36
N GLU A 185 21.86 0.27 14.60
CA GLU A 185 20.44 0.61 14.55
C GLU A 185 19.71 -0.39 13.66
N LEU A 186 18.70 -1.05 14.22
CA LEU A 186 17.78 -1.91 13.50
C LEU A 186 16.35 -1.44 13.72
N TYR A 187 15.52 -1.67 12.71
CA TYR A 187 14.10 -1.37 12.73
C TYR A 187 13.30 -2.66 12.85
N ILE A 188 12.16 -2.60 13.53
CA ILE A 188 11.18 -3.68 13.49
C ILE A 188 10.28 -3.44 12.28
N GLY A 189 10.25 -4.40 11.36
CA GLY A 189 9.34 -4.41 10.23
C GLY A 189 7.97 -4.92 10.64
N LEU A 190 6.93 -4.13 10.38
CA LEU A 190 5.52 -4.46 10.65
C LEU A 190 4.62 -4.09 9.47
N ASP A 191 3.42 -4.65 9.45
CA ASP A 191 2.44 -4.39 8.39
C ASP A 191 2.08 -2.91 8.22
N ALA A 192 1.89 -2.49 6.97
CA ALA A 192 1.42 -1.16 6.62
C ALA A 192 0.00 -0.85 7.11
N ALA A 193 -0.77 -1.81 7.62
CA ALA A 193 -2.03 -1.58 8.33
C ALA A 193 -1.90 -0.54 9.44
N LEU A 194 -0.73 -0.44 10.08
CA LEU A 194 -0.44 0.60 11.08
C LEU A 194 -0.54 2.02 10.51
N SER A 195 -0.24 2.22 9.23
CA SER A 195 -0.32 3.53 8.57
C SER A 195 -1.75 3.94 8.18
N ILE A 196 -2.66 2.97 8.07
CA ILE A 196 -4.05 3.19 7.66
C ILE A 196 -4.83 3.95 8.74
N GLY A 197 -4.39 3.90 10.00
CA GLY A 197 -5.02 4.70 11.06
C GLY A 197 -4.95 6.21 10.82
N HIS A 198 -4.07 6.71 9.94
CA HIS A 198 -3.93 8.15 9.71
C HIS A 198 -5.08 8.69 8.83
N PRO A 199 -5.84 9.71 9.27
CA PRO A 199 -7.00 10.21 8.53
C PRO A 199 -6.70 10.66 7.10
N ALA A 200 -5.51 11.23 6.84
CA ALA A 200 -5.09 11.60 5.49
C ALA A 200 -4.91 10.37 4.57
N ASN A 201 -4.46 9.24 5.11
CA ASN A 201 -4.27 8.01 4.35
C ASN A 201 -5.63 7.38 3.99
N ILE A 202 -6.54 7.29 4.98
CA ILE A 202 -7.92 6.83 4.77
C ILE A 202 -8.62 7.69 3.72
N SER A 203 -8.57 9.01 3.88
CA SER A 203 -9.24 9.95 2.96
C SER A 203 -8.71 9.83 1.54
N THR A 204 -7.39 9.74 1.38
CA THR A 204 -6.74 9.54 0.07
C THR A 204 -7.21 8.23 -0.56
N GLY A 205 -7.21 7.13 0.19
CA GLY A 205 -7.67 5.83 -0.28
C GLY A 205 -9.14 5.85 -0.70
N LEU A 206 -10.02 6.44 0.12
CA LEU A 206 -11.45 6.56 -0.18
C LEU A 206 -11.73 7.36 -1.46
N ILE A 207 -11.01 8.46 -1.68
CA ILE A 207 -11.14 9.26 -2.92
C ILE A 207 -10.63 8.47 -4.13
N LEU A 208 -9.59 7.65 -3.95
CA LEU A 208 -9.04 6.84 -5.02
C LEU A 208 -9.91 5.65 -5.40
N VAL A 209 -10.84 5.18 -4.55
CA VAL A 209 -11.78 4.10 -4.91
C VAL A 209 -12.57 4.40 -6.18
N PRO A 210 -13.38 5.49 -6.26
CA PRO A 210 -14.13 5.80 -7.48
C PRO A 210 -13.21 6.13 -8.66
N ILE A 211 -12.04 6.75 -8.42
CA ILE A 211 -11.05 7.03 -9.45
C ILE A 211 -10.52 5.72 -10.05
N THR A 212 -10.23 4.71 -9.23
CA THR A 212 -9.73 3.41 -9.64
C THR A 212 -10.74 2.69 -10.53
N LEU A 213 -12.01 2.69 -10.13
CA LEU A 213 -13.09 2.12 -10.94
C LEU A 213 -13.24 2.83 -12.29
N PHE A 214 -13.16 4.16 -12.29
CA PHE A 214 -13.21 4.95 -13.51
C PHE A 214 -12.02 4.62 -14.43
N LEU A 215 -10.79 4.64 -13.89
CA LEU A 215 -9.57 4.29 -14.61
C LEU A 215 -9.62 2.87 -15.19
N ALA A 216 -10.16 1.90 -14.44
CA ALA A 216 -10.28 0.52 -14.91
C ALA A 216 -11.15 0.41 -16.19
N VAL A 217 -12.14 1.31 -16.37
CA VAL A 217 -12.98 1.34 -17.57
C VAL A 217 -12.34 2.13 -18.71
N ILE A 218 -11.66 3.24 -18.42
CA ILE A 218 -11.19 4.16 -19.45
C ILE A 218 -9.78 3.89 -19.99
N ILE A 219 -8.91 3.22 -19.21
CA ILE A 219 -7.52 3.03 -19.61
C ILE A 219 -7.44 2.06 -20.79
N PRO A 220 -6.90 2.49 -21.94
CA PRO A 220 -6.73 1.62 -23.09
C PRO A 220 -5.80 0.46 -22.75
N GLY A 221 -6.22 -0.76 -23.08
CA GLY A 221 -5.43 -1.97 -22.83
C GLY A 221 -5.60 -2.58 -21.45
N ASN A 222 -6.31 -1.93 -20.52
CA ASN A 222 -6.68 -2.56 -19.25
C ASN A 222 -7.77 -3.63 -19.47
N LYS A 223 -7.63 -4.77 -18.79
CA LYS A 223 -8.63 -5.86 -18.74
C LYS A 223 -9.03 -6.25 -17.33
N VAL A 224 -8.47 -5.59 -16.31
CA VAL A 224 -8.68 -5.92 -14.90
C VAL A 224 -9.74 -4.99 -14.30
N LEU A 225 -10.74 -5.58 -13.65
CA LEU A 225 -11.71 -4.88 -12.82
C LEU A 225 -11.39 -5.14 -11.34
N PRO A 226 -10.80 -4.18 -10.61
CA PRO A 226 -10.15 -4.42 -9.32
C PRO A 226 -11.11 -4.38 -8.14
N PHE A 227 -12.26 -5.08 -8.21
CA PHE A 227 -13.27 -5.03 -7.15
C PHE A 227 -12.75 -5.52 -5.79
N GLY A 228 -11.92 -6.56 -5.79
CA GLY A 228 -11.31 -7.10 -4.56
C GLY A 228 -10.23 -6.19 -3.97
N ASP A 229 -9.60 -5.35 -4.78
CA ASP A 229 -8.50 -4.47 -4.36
C ASP A 229 -8.98 -3.10 -3.85
N LEU A 230 -10.27 -2.76 -3.94
CA LEU A 230 -10.75 -1.43 -3.54
C LEU A 230 -10.50 -1.15 -2.05
N ALA A 231 -10.62 -2.18 -1.21
CA ALA A 231 -10.37 -2.07 0.22
C ALA A 231 -8.88 -1.94 0.58
N THR A 232 -7.98 -2.34 -0.31
CA THR A 232 -6.53 -2.35 -0.08
C THR A 232 -5.84 -1.08 -0.59
N ILE A 233 -6.54 -0.20 -1.31
CA ILE A 233 -5.99 1.08 -1.80
C ILE A 233 -5.30 1.91 -0.70
N PRO A 234 -5.81 2.00 0.54
CA PRO A 234 -5.10 2.70 1.62
C PRO A 234 -3.70 2.15 1.89
N PHE A 235 -3.43 0.86 1.68
CA PHE A 235 -2.09 0.28 1.80
C PHE A 235 -1.17 0.75 0.67
N TYR A 236 -1.70 0.82 -0.55
CA TYR A 236 -0.93 1.19 -1.75
C TYR A 236 -0.39 2.62 -1.67
N VAL A 237 -1.15 3.52 -1.05
CA VAL A 237 -0.79 4.95 -0.99
C VAL A 237 -0.07 5.37 0.29
N SER A 238 0.10 4.48 1.27
CA SER A 238 0.69 4.81 2.58
C SER A 238 2.03 5.56 2.49
N PHE A 239 2.96 5.08 1.66
CA PHE A 239 4.26 5.75 1.47
C PHE A 239 4.14 7.05 0.68
N VAL A 240 3.21 7.12 -0.27
CA VAL A 240 2.95 8.34 -1.03
C VAL A 240 2.43 9.44 -0.11
N VAL A 241 1.42 9.13 0.69
CA VAL A 241 0.80 10.05 1.66
C VAL A 241 1.81 10.58 2.66
N ALA A 242 2.63 9.69 3.24
CA ALA A 242 3.69 10.10 4.15
C ALA A 242 4.74 10.98 3.46
N SER A 243 5.14 10.66 2.23
CA SER A 243 6.10 11.46 1.48
C SER A 243 5.59 12.86 1.14
N ARG A 244 4.28 13.03 1.09
CA ARG A 244 3.58 14.30 0.83
C ARG A 244 3.12 14.97 2.14
N LYS A 245 3.57 14.47 3.30
CA LYS A 245 3.22 14.97 4.63
C LYS A 245 1.71 15.13 4.82
N GLY A 246 0.94 14.14 4.35
CA GLY A 246 -0.51 14.13 4.52
C GLY A 246 -1.30 14.98 3.52
N ASN A 247 -0.65 15.61 2.53
CA ASN A 247 -1.36 16.35 1.49
C ASN A 247 -2.19 15.40 0.61
N ILE A 248 -3.50 15.36 0.87
CA ILE A 248 -4.49 14.50 0.21
C ILE A 248 -4.51 14.79 -1.29
N LEU A 249 -4.50 16.06 -1.71
CA LEU A 249 -4.56 16.40 -3.14
C LEU A 249 -3.37 15.84 -3.91
N HIS A 250 -2.14 16.08 -3.41
CA HIS A 250 -0.94 15.57 -4.08
C HIS A 250 -0.89 14.05 -4.06
N SER A 251 -1.37 13.43 -2.98
CA SER A 251 -1.38 11.98 -2.81
C SER A 251 -2.42 11.30 -3.70
N VAL A 252 -3.61 11.88 -3.87
CA VAL A 252 -4.64 11.39 -4.80
C VAL A 252 -4.13 11.49 -6.23
N LEU A 253 -3.53 12.62 -6.63
CA LEU A 253 -2.97 12.77 -7.98
C LEU A 253 -1.85 11.75 -8.24
N ALA A 254 -0.96 11.53 -7.27
CA ALA A 254 0.11 10.55 -7.38
C ALA A 254 -0.45 9.12 -7.43
N GLY A 255 -1.37 8.79 -6.53
CA GLY A 255 -2.06 7.51 -6.48
C GLY A 255 -2.81 7.21 -7.77
N THR A 256 -3.46 8.21 -8.38
CA THR A 256 -4.14 8.08 -9.68
C THR A 256 -3.19 7.58 -10.77
N VAL A 257 -2.00 8.20 -10.87
CA VAL A 257 -0.99 7.80 -11.85
C VAL A 257 -0.46 6.39 -11.55
N VAL A 258 -0.15 6.10 -10.28
CA VAL A 258 0.38 4.78 -9.89
C VAL A 258 -0.65 3.68 -10.14
N ILE A 259 -1.92 3.91 -9.80
CA ILE A 259 -3.01 2.94 -10.04
C ILE A 259 -3.24 2.73 -11.53
N ALA A 260 -3.15 3.79 -12.35
CA ALA A 260 -3.23 3.65 -13.80
C ALA A 260 -2.14 2.71 -14.36
N LEU A 261 -0.91 2.85 -13.87
CA LEU A 261 0.19 1.95 -14.21
C LEU A 261 -0.05 0.54 -13.66
N ALA A 262 -0.54 0.43 -12.42
CA ALA A 262 -0.85 -0.84 -11.77
C ALA A 262 -1.92 -1.64 -12.53
N LEU A 263 -2.95 -0.99 -13.08
CA LEU A 263 -3.96 -1.65 -13.91
C LEU A 263 -3.37 -2.27 -15.18
N LEU A 264 -2.46 -1.55 -15.85
CA LEU A 264 -1.76 -2.05 -17.03
C LEU A 264 -0.82 -3.21 -16.69
N MET A 265 -0.05 -3.08 -15.62
CA MET A 265 0.82 -4.15 -15.12
C MET A 265 0.00 -5.39 -14.72
N ALA A 266 -1.12 -5.20 -14.02
CA ALA A 266 -2.01 -6.28 -13.63
C ALA A 266 -2.61 -7.00 -14.84
N THR A 267 -2.90 -6.27 -15.92
CA THR A 267 -3.40 -6.85 -17.16
C THR A 267 -2.35 -7.74 -17.84
N ASP A 268 -1.11 -7.26 -17.93
CA ASP A 268 0.01 -8.02 -18.49
C ASP A 268 0.37 -9.25 -17.65
N PHE A 269 0.20 -9.15 -16.32
CA PHE A 269 0.48 -10.21 -15.36
C PHE A 269 -0.63 -11.28 -15.29
N GLY A 270 -1.80 -11.04 -15.89
CA GLY A 270 -3.00 -11.86 -15.72
C GLY A 270 -2.84 -13.35 -16.04
N LEU A 271 -2.05 -13.71 -17.06
CA LEU A 271 -1.81 -15.12 -17.39
C LEU A 271 -1.09 -15.86 -16.28
N VAL A 272 0.03 -15.32 -15.79
CA VAL A 272 0.85 -15.97 -14.75
C VAL A 272 0.08 -16.05 -13.44
N HIS A 273 -0.67 -15.00 -13.09
CA HIS A 273 -1.52 -15.02 -11.92
C HIS A 273 -2.65 -16.06 -12.04
N THR A 274 -3.26 -16.17 -13.21
CA THR A 274 -4.28 -17.21 -13.46
C THR A 274 -3.71 -18.60 -13.24
N GLU A 275 -2.50 -18.88 -13.75
CA GLU A 275 -1.81 -20.15 -13.51
C GLU A 275 -1.57 -20.41 -12.01
N MET A 276 -1.17 -19.38 -11.25
CA MET A 276 -0.98 -19.52 -9.79
C MET A 276 -2.26 -19.89 -9.05
N MET A 277 -3.41 -19.37 -9.50
CA MET A 277 -4.69 -19.58 -8.81
C MET A 277 -5.39 -20.88 -9.20
N LYS A 278 -4.91 -21.60 -10.22
CA LYS A 278 -5.49 -22.87 -10.65
C LYS A 278 -5.51 -23.88 -9.50
N GLY A 279 -6.69 -24.42 -9.23
CA GLY A 279 -6.90 -25.43 -8.17
C GLY A 279 -6.96 -24.87 -6.75
N VAL A 280 -6.77 -23.56 -6.56
CA VAL A 280 -6.83 -22.88 -5.26
C VAL A 280 -8.03 -21.93 -5.18
N TYR A 281 -8.47 -21.38 -6.31
CA TYR A 281 -9.59 -20.44 -6.37
C TYR A 281 -10.57 -20.80 -7.50
N GLU A 282 -11.87 -20.73 -7.19
CA GLU A 282 -12.92 -20.90 -8.20
C GLU A 282 -13.14 -19.59 -8.95
N PHE A 283 -12.85 -19.61 -10.25
CA PHE A 283 -13.00 -18.41 -11.07
C PHE A 283 -14.48 -18.02 -11.24
N PRO A 284 -14.81 -16.72 -11.15
CA PRO A 284 -16.15 -16.23 -11.44
C PRO A 284 -16.63 -16.69 -12.82
N LYS A 285 -17.93 -17.02 -12.94
CA LYS A 285 -18.51 -17.45 -14.22
C LYS A 285 -18.26 -16.39 -15.31
N GLY A 286 -17.59 -16.81 -16.39
CA GLY A 286 -17.26 -15.94 -17.52
C GLY A 286 -15.88 -15.27 -17.44
N ALA A 287 -15.15 -15.40 -16.33
CA ALA A 287 -13.77 -14.95 -16.24
C ALA A 287 -12.82 -15.96 -16.89
N THR A 288 -12.00 -15.50 -17.83
CA THR A 288 -10.97 -16.31 -18.49
C THR A 288 -9.59 -16.16 -17.85
N GLN A 289 -9.38 -15.08 -17.09
CA GLN A 289 -8.16 -14.78 -16.35
C GLN A 289 -8.51 -14.10 -15.03
N VAL A 290 -7.63 -14.24 -14.05
CA VAL A 290 -7.68 -13.53 -12.76
C VAL A 290 -6.40 -12.72 -12.59
N SER A 291 -6.55 -11.50 -12.11
CA SER A 291 -5.44 -10.65 -11.67
C SER A 291 -5.90 -9.70 -10.58
N THR A 292 -4.94 -9.14 -9.84
CA THR A 292 -5.19 -8.18 -8.76
C THR A 292 -4.19 -7.03 -8.85
N LEU A 293 -4.55 -5.87 -8.31
CA LEU A 293 -3.61 -4.76 -8.17
C LEU A 293 -2.50 -5.09 -7.18
N ASP A 294 -2.81 -5.83 -6.12
CA ASP A 294 -1.82 -6.13 -5.07
C ASP A 294 -0.68 -7.04 -5.54
N MET A 295 -0.98 -7.95 -6.47
CA MET A 295 0.00 -8.92 -6.97
C MET A 295 0.45 -8.58 -8.39
N GLY A 296 -0.49 -8.43 -9.33
CA GLY A 296 -0.20 -8.16 -10.73
C GLY A 296 0.10 -6.70 -11.02
N GLY A 297 -0.56 -5.79 -10.29
CA GLY A 297 -0.29 -4.34 -10.36
C GLY A 297 0.90 -3.89 -9.52
N ASN A 298 1.53 -4.81 -8.79
CA ASN A 298 2.70 -4.53 -7.97
C ASN A 298 3.94 -4.38 -8.84
N PHE A 299 4.54 -3.19 -8.85
CA PHE A 299 5.68 -2.88 -9.72
C PHE A 299 6.86 -3.85 -9.55
N PHE A 300 7.21 -4.22 -8.32
CA PHE A 300 8.32 -5.15 -8.08
C PHE A 300 8.01 -6.53 -8.65
N ASN A 301 6.78 -7.01 -8.52
CA ASN A 301 6.38 -8.31 -9.06
C ASN A 301 6.31 -8.27 -10.59
N TRP A 302 5.89 -7.14 -11.17
CA TRP A 302 5.91 -6.93 -12.61
C TRP A 302 7.33 -6.92 -13.18
N VAL A 303 8.30 -6.30 -12.49
CA VAL A 303 9.73 -6.39 -12.85
C VAL A 303 10.23 -7.84 -12.80
N ILE A 304 9.85 -8.60 -11.76
CA ILE A 304 10.18 -10.03 -11.67
C ILE A 304 9.58 -10.82 -12.83
N LEU A 305 8.33 -10.54 -13.23
CA LEU A 305 7.73 -11.15 -14.41
C LEU A 305 8.58 -10.89 -15.66
N LYS A 306 8.94 -9.63 -15.92
CA LYS A 306 9.76 -9.27 -17.09
C LYS A 306 11.16 -9.86 -17.05
N PHE A 307 11.78 -9.91 -15.88
CA PHE A 307 13.05 -10.60 -15.68
C PHE A 307 12.95 -12.10 -15.94
N SER A 308 11.84 -12.73 -15.56
CA SER A 308 11.62 -14.17 -15.76
C SER A 308 11.35 -14.54 -17.22
N GLN A 309 10.82 -13.59 -18.01
CA GLN A 309 10.51 -13.76 -19.43
C GLN A 309 11.71 -13.56 -20.36
N ALA A 310 12.81 -12.98 -19.84
CA ALA A 310 14.03 -12.68 -20.58
C ALA A 310 14.95 -13.89 -20.70
#